data_AF-A0AAN8UE28-F1
#
_entry.id   AF-A0AAN8UE28-F1
#
_cell.length_a   1.000
_cell.length_b   1.000
_cell.length_c   1.000
_cell.angle_alpha   90.00
_cell.angle_beta   90.00
_cell.angle_gamma   90.00
#
_symmetry.space_group_name_H-M   'P 1'
#
loop_
_entity.id
_entity.type
_entity.pdbx_description
1 polymer ?
#
loop_
_entity_poly.entity_id
_entity_poly.type
_entity_poly.pdbx_seq_one_letter_code
_entity_poly.pdbx_strand_id
1 'polypeptide(L)'
;MWRVPIKSIKRQIEMLSSEENPRVLVNTFDALEFSALRILKHVTMVGIGPSIPSIFLDDNTFRADMIEISLKNYIDWLNSKDKESVIYIAFGSYSEISSQLMGEIGHELLKCGRPFLWVIREGQDGDQMEDKLSCKEELEKQEKIVSWCSQVEVLKHHSVGCFLTHCGWNSTLESIGTNLGMSTLE
;
A
#
# COMPACT_ATOMS: atom_id res chain seq x y z
N MET A 1 -19.61 10.68 2.76
CA MET A 1 -18.28 10.32 3.31
C MET A 1 -17.19 11.40 3.09
N TRP A 2 -17.29 12.30 2.11
CA TRP A 2 -16.25 13.33 1.81
C TRP A 2 -16.41 14.72 2.46
N ARG A 3 -17.43 14.95 3.30
CA ARG A 3 -17.74 16.31 3.80
C ARG A 3 -16.80 16.82 4.91
N VAL A 4 -16.18 15.92 5.68
CA VAL A 4 -15.28 16.28 6.79
C VAL A 4 -13.86 16.61 6.29
N PRO A 5 -13.25 15.83 5.37
CA PRO A 5 -11.94 16.17 4.81
C PRO A 5 -11.90 17.54 4.14
N ILE A 6 -12.94 17.91 3.38
CA ILE A 6 -13.01 19.18 2.65
C ILE A 6 -12.95 20.38 3.59
N LYS A 7 -13.62 20.32 4.75
CA LYS A 7 -13.59 21.43 5.73
C LYS A 7 -12.21 21.59 6.36
N SER A 8 -11.55 20.48 6.69
CA SER A 8 -10.21 20.50 7.25
C SER A 8 -9.19 21.06 6.25
N ILE A 9 -9.24 20.60 5.00
CA ILE A 9 -8.37 21.09 3.92
C ILE A 9 -8.59 22.58 3.66
N LYS A 10 -9.85 23.04 3.61
CA LYS A 10 -10.14 24.48 3.44
C LYS A 10 -9.53 25.32 4.55
N ARG A 11 -9.67 24.89 5.82
CA ARG A 11 -9.09 25.60 6.95
C ARG A 11 -7.56 25.64 6.87
N GLN A 12 -6.91 24.55 6.46
CA GLN A 12 -5.46 24.52 6.26
C GLN A 12 -5.02 25.47 5.14
N ILE A 13 -5.75 25.53 4.03
CA ILE A 13 -5.48 26.48 2.93
C ILE A 13 -5.66 27.93 3.40
N GLU A 14 -6.71 28.22 4.16
CA GLU A 14 -6.95 29.54 4.75
C GLU A 14 -5.81 29.95 5.70
N MET A 15 -5.36 29.03 6.56
CA MET A 15 -4.20 29.25 7.44
C MET A 15 -2.93 29.54 6.64
N LEU A 16 -2.62 28.74 5.63
CA LEU A 16 -1.47 28.99 4.77
C LEU A 16 -1.56 30.35 4.07
N SER A 17 -2.77 30.74 3.63
CA SER A 17 -3.00 32.02 2.96
C SER A 17 -2.81 33.25 3.86
N SER A 18 -2.78 33.07 5.19
CA SER A 18 -2.49 34.13 6.14
C SER A 18 -1.01 34.33 6.46
N GLU A 19 -0.15 33.40 6.04
CA GLU A 19 1.30 33.45 6.25
C GLU A 19 2.00 34.21 5.11
N GLU A 20 3.15 34.82 5.41
CA GLU A 20 3.98 35.45 4.39
C GLU A 20 4.87 34.38 3.71
N ASN A 21 4.59 34.10 2.43
CA ASN A 21 5.31 33.11 1.61
C ASN A 21 5.37 31.68 2.21
N PRO A 22 4.22 31.05 2.49
CA PRO A 22 4.16 29.71 3.04
C PRO A 22 4.80 28.69 2.09
N ARG A 23 5.52 27.72 2.68
CA ARG A 23 6.13 26.59 1.95
C ARG A 23 5.54 25.28 2.44
N VAL A 24 5.10 24.45 1.50
CA VAL A 24 4.53 23.12 1.79
C VAL A 24 5.38 22.06 1.11
N LEU A 25 5.92 21.14 1.90
CA LEU A 25 6.61 19.97 1.36
C LEU A 25 5.56 18.91 1.00
N VAL A 26 5.63 18.41 -0.22
CA VAL A 26 4.71 17.40 -0.74
C VAL A 26 5.52 16.19 -1.14
N ASN A 27 5.15 15.01 -0.64
CA ASN A 27 5.79 13.76 -1.03
C ASN A 27 5.36 13.39 -2.46
N THR A 28 5.92 14.08 -3.45
CA THR A 28 5.65 13.90 -4.88
C THR A 28 6.84 14.50 -5.66
N PHE A 29 6.82 14.42 -6.99
CA PHE A 29 7.87 15.00 -7.84
C PHE A 29 7.27 15.65 -9.10
N ASP A 30 7.97 16.63 -9.67
CA ASP A 30 7.47 17.46 -10.77
C ASP A 30 6.99 16.65 -11.98
N ALA A 31 7.70 15.57 -12.34
CA ALA A 31 7.31 14.75 -13.48
C ALA A 31 5.97 14.00 -13.27
N LEU A 32 5.53 13.81 -12.01
CA LEU A 32 4.23 13.23 -11.69
C LEU A 32 3.12 14.29 -11.63
N GLU A 33 3.40 15.45 -11.00
CA GLU A 33 2.35 16.40 -10.59
C GLU A 33 2.67 17.89 -10.86
N PHE A 34 3.32 18.20 -11.99
CA PHE A 34 3.75 19.56 -12.34
C PHE A 34 2.67 20.64 -12.16
N SER A 35 1.46 20.38 -12.67
CA SER A 35 0.35 21.34 -12.61
C SER A 35 -0.22 21.47 -11.19
N ALA A 36 -0.31 20.37 -10.44
CA ALA A 36 -0.88 20.38 -9.09
C ALA A 36 0.03 21.12 -8.10
N LEU A 37 1.35 20.97 -8.22
CA LEU A 37 2.34 21.69 -7.42
C LEU A 37 2.31 23.22 -7.63
N ARG A 38 1.64 23.71 -8.66
CA ARG A 38 1.58 25.15 -9.01
C ARG A 38 0.19 25.75 -8.91
N ILE A 39 -0.78 24.99 -8.41
CA ILE A 39 -2.19 25.43 -8.39
C ILE A 39 -2.42 26.57 -7.39
N LEU A 40 -1.70 26.57 -6.28
CA LEU A 40 -1.80 27.60 -5.23
C LEU A 40 -0.75 28.69 -5.46
N LYS A 41 -1.13 29.78 -6.15
CA LYS A 41 -0.20 30.86 -6.50
C LYS A 41 0.47 31.56 -5.30
N HIS A 42 -0.17 31.51 -4.13
CA HIS A 42 0.31 32.14 -2.90
C HIS A 42 1.05 31.16 -1.97
N VAL A 43 1.18 29.89 -2.36
CA VAL A 43 1.86 28.85 -1.59
C VAL A 43 2.95 28.22 -2.43
N THR A 44 4.18 28.21 -1.93
CA THR A 44 5.27 27.51 -2.59
C THR A 44 5.20 26.02 -2.22
N MET A 45 4.65 25.20 -3.10
CA MET A 45 4.66 23.74 -2.92
C MET A 45 5.97 23.16 -3.49
N VAL A 46 6.65 22.32 -2.72
CA VAL A 46 7.93 21.71 -3.09
C VAL A 46 7.76 20.21 -3.07
N GLY A 47 7.85 19.58 -4.24
CA GLY A 47 7.94 18.13 -4.36
C GLY A 47 9.26 17.62 -3.78
N ILE A 48 9.20 16.72 -2.81
CA ILE A 48 10.37 16.11 -2.15
C ILE A 48 10.44 14.58 -2.31
N GLY A 49 9.59 14.03 -3.17
CA GLY A 49 9.40 12.59 -3.32
C GLY A 49 10.17 11.95 -4.49
N PRO A 50 10.02 10.62 -4.66
CA PRO A 50 9.29 9.73 -3.77
C PRO A 50 10.08 9.47 -2.48
N SER A 51 9.53 9.86 -1.33
CA SER A 51 10.15 9.70 -0.02
C SER A 51 9.87 8.29 0.51
N ILE A 52 10.49 7.31 -0.14
CA ILE A 52 10.45 5.89 0.23
C ILE A 52 11.63 5.64 1.18
N PRO A 53 11.47 4.88 2.29
CA PRO A 53 12.56 4.67 3.23
C PRO A 53 13.80 4.07 2.53
N SER A 54 14.95 4.70 2.72
CA SER A 54 16.22 4.33 2.05
C SER A 54 16.73 2.93 2.40
N ILE A 55 16.30 2.37 3.54
CA ILE A 55 16.55 0.97 3.95
C ILE A 55 16.07 -0.02 2.89
N PHE A 56 15.09 0.38 2.07
CA PHE A 56 14.60 -0.44 0.99
C PHE A 56 15.21 -0.09 -0.37
N LEU A 57 15.97 1.00 -0.50
CA LEU A 57 16.67 1.40 -1.72
C LEU A 57 18.13 0.91 -1.74
N ASP A 58 18.77 0.82 -0.57
CA ASP A 58 20.13 0.30 -0.40
C ASP A 58 20.09 -1.15 0.13
N ASP A 59 20.75 -2.08 -0.56
CA ASP A 59 20.81 -3.52 -0.24
C ASP A 59 21.48 -3.86 1.11
N ASN A 60 21.91 -2.86 1.89
CA ASN A 60 22.66 -3.05 3.12
C ASN A 60 22.26 -2.00 4.17
N THR A 61 21.33 -2.32 5.07
CA THR A 61 21.51 -2.10 6.53
C THR A 61 20.28 -2.50 7.38
N PHE A 62 20.57 -3.39 8.34
CA PHE A 62 19.98 -3.56 9.67
C PHE A 62 18.50 -3.98 9.82
N ARG A 63 18.34 -5.30 10.01
CA ARG A 63 17.18 -5.98 10.58
C ARG A 63 17.09 -5.74 12.09
N ALA A 64 15.90 -5.45 12.60
CA ALA A 64 15.60 -5.47 14.02
C ALA A 64 14.90 -6.80 14.37
N ASP A 65 15.40 -7.45 15.43
CA ASP A 65 15.38 -8.91 15.64
C ASP A 65 14.02 -9.56 15.95
N MET A 66 12.90 -8.81 15.95
CA MET A 66 11.54 -9.38 16.04
C MET A 66 10.83 -9.50 14.68
N ILE A 67 11.36 -8.84 13.65
CA ILE A 67 10.83 -8.83 12.28
C ILE A 67 11.35 -10.07 11.51
N GLU A 68 12.49 -10.63 11.92
CA GLU A 68 13.24 -11.64 11.18
C GLU A 68 12.53 -13.00 11.04
N ILE A 69 11.64 -13.36 11.97
CA ILE A 69 10.92 -14.65 11.94
C ILE A 69 9.69 -14.59 11.03
N SER A 70 8.96 -13.47 11.00
CA SER A 70 7.83 -13.31 10.07
C SER A 70 8.31 -13.05 8.64
N LEU A 71 9.44 -12.35 8.47
CA LEU A 71 10.10 -12.09 7.17
C LEU A 71 10.38 -13.39 6.41
N LYS A 72 10.95 -14.41 7.07
CA LYS A 72 11.37 -15.64 6.39
C LYS A 72 10.20 -16.41 5.76
N ASN A 73 9.05 -16.47 6.45
CA ASN A 73 7.96 -17.37 6.04
C ASN A 73 7.20 -16.96 4.77
N TYR A 74 7.11 -15.67 4.43
CA TYR A 74 6.46 -15.24 3.18
C TYR A 74 7.47 -14.91 2.08
N ILE A 75 8.71 -14.52 2.42
CA ILE A 75 9.78 -14.33 1.44
C ILE A 75 10.21 -15.67 0.84
N ASP A 76 10.39 -16.72 1.66
CA ASP A 76 10.71 -18.06 1.15
C ASP A 76 9.58 -18.61 0.27
N TRP A 77 8.34 -18.29 0.62
CA TRP A 77 7.19 -18.60 -0.22
C TRP A 77 7.23 -17.83 -1.54
N LEU A 78 7.55 -16.52 -1.53
CA LEU A 78 7.68 -15.72 -2.74
C LEU A 78 8.81 -16.21 -3.65
N ASN A 79 9.94 -16.65 -3.07
CA ASN A 79 11.08 -17.26 -3.77
C ASN A 79 10.70 -18.55 -4.51
N SER A 80 9.67 -19.27 -4.04
CA SER A 80 9.18 -20.50 -4.66
C SER A 80 8.26 -20.28 -5.87
N LYS A 81 7.88 -19.03 -6.16
CA LYS A 81 6.92 -18.67 -7.21
C LYS A 81 7.62 -18.20 -8.48
N ASP A 82 6.98 -18.46 -9.60
CA ASP A 82 7.46 -18.01 -10.90
C ASP A 82 7.49 -16.47 -10.99
N LYS A 83 8.33 -15.95 -11.88
CA LYS A 83 8.46 -14.51 -12.13
C LYS A 83 7.10 -13.90 -12.53
N GLU A 84 6.77 -12.74 -11.96
CA GLU A 84 5.56 -11.96 -12.25
C GLU A 84 4.24 -12.78 -12.16
N SER A 85 4.22 -13.82 -11.32
CA SER A 85 3.07 -14.72 -11.16
C SER A 85 2.14 -14.37 -9.99
N VAL A 86 2.68 -13.72 -8.96
CA VAL A 86 2.00 -13.43 -7.68
C VAL A 86 1.23 -12.12 -7.75
N ILE A 87 -0.02 -12.15 -7.28
CA ILE A 87 -0.85 -10.99 -6.98
C ILE A 87 -0.59 -10.57 -5.53
N TYR A 88 -0.02 -9.39 -5.32
CA TYR A 88 0.11 -8.81 -3.99
C TYR A 88 -1.14 -7.99 -3.65
N ILE A 89 -1.68 -8.15 -2.44
CA ILE A 89 -2.94 -7.51 -2.02
C ILE A 89 -2.75 -6.85 -0.66
N ALA A 90 -2.91 -5.53 -0.60
CA ALA A 90 -2.88 -4.77 0.65
C ALA A 90 -3.70 -3.47 0.58
N PHE A 91 -4.61 -3.30 1.56
CA PHE A 91 -5.48 -2.13 1.67
C PHE A 91 -4.99 -1.09 2.70
N GLY A 92 -3.69 -1.10 2.99
CA GLY A 92 -3.05 -0.13 3.89
C GLY A 92 -3.47 -0.26 5.35
N SER A 93 -3.10 0.72 6.17
CA SER A 93 -3.33 0.74 7.62
C SER A 93 -4.61 1.45 8.05
N TYR A 94 -5.16 2.32 7.21
CA TYR A 94 -6.25 3.23 7.56
C TYR A 94 -7.57 2.90 6.87
N SER A 95 -7.57 1.99 5.88
CA SER A 95 -8.78 1.59 5.18
C SER A 95 -9.33 0.31 5.80
N GLU A 96 -10.53 0.39 6.37
CA GLU A 96 -11.30 -0.80 6.72
C GLU A 96 -12.03 -1.30 5.48
N ILE A 97 -11.65 -2.50 5.03
CA ILE A 97 -12.33 -3.21 3.96
C ILE A 97 -13.59 -3.84 4.53
N SER A 98 -14.73 -3.70 3.86
CA SER A 98 -15.97 -4.36 4.31
C SER A 98 -15.83 -5.88 4.18
N SER A 99 -16.49 -6.64 5.07
CA SER A 99 -16.51 -8.10 4.99
C SER A 99 -17.08 -8.60 3.66
N GLN A 100 -18.04 -7.87 3.09
CA GLN A 100 -18.59 -8.16 1.76
C GLN A 100 -17.50 -8.07 0.69
N LEU A 101 -16.76 -6.96 0.63
CA LEU A 101 -15.70 -6.75 -0.36
C LEU A 101 -14.56 -7.76 -0.19
N MET A 102 -14.20 -8.09 1.06
CA MET A 102 -13.24 -9.17 1.33
C MET A 102 -13.73 -10.52 0.78
N GLY A 103 -15.02 -10.86 0.97
CA GLY A 103 -15.60 -12.09 0.42
C GLY A 103 -15.57 -12.13 -1.10
N GLU A 104 -15.89 -11.02 -1.76
CA GLU A 104 -15.84 -10.89 -3.23
C GLU A 104 -14.41 -11.06 -3.75
N ILE A 105 -13.42 -10.38 -3.14
CA ILE A 105 -12.00 -10.56 -3.48
C ILE A 105 -11.59 -12.02 -3.32
N GLY A 106 -11.90 -12.64 -2.18
CA GLY A 106 -11.56 -14.04 -1.91
C GLY A 106 -12.14 -14.99 -2.96
N HIS A 107 -13.41 -14.81 -3.33
CA HIS A 107 -14.06 -15.64 -4.34
C HIS A 107 -13.43 -15.48 -5.73
N GLU A 108 -13.09 -14.25 -6.12
CA GLU A 108 -12.43 -13.99 -7.41
C GLU A 108 -10.98 -14.50 -7.44
N LEU A 109 -10.26 -14.50 -6.32
CA LEU A 109 -8.92 -15.11 -6.23
C LEU A 109 -8.98 -16.62 -6.47
N LEU A 110 -9.94 -17.32 -5.85
CA LEU A 110 -10.15 -18.75 -6.05
C LEU A 110 -10.47 -19.09 -7.51
N LYS A 111 -11.26 -18.24 -8.20
CA LYS A 111 -11.54 -18.39 -9.63
C LYS A 111 -10.33 -18.09 -10.50
N CYS A 112 -9.55 -17.07 -10.14
CA CYS A 112 -8.36 -16.66 -10.87
C CYS A 112 -7.30 -17.76 -10.86
N GLY A 113 -7.20 -18.52 -9.77
CA GLY A 113 -6.26 -19.64 -9.62
C GLY A 113 -4.79 -19.21 -9.70
N ARG A 114 -4.52 -17.91 -9.51
CA ARG A 114 -3.17 -17.34 -9.49
C ARG A 114 -2.63 -17.27 -8.07
N PRO A 115 -1.31 -17.40 -7.91
CA PRO A 115 -0.68 -17.16 -6.63
C PRO A 115 -0.96 -15.78 -6.09
N PHE A 116 -1.23 -15.67 -4.78
CA PHE A 116 -1.44 -14.39 -4.14
C PHE A 116 -0.81 -14.32 -2.74
N LEU A 117 -0.34 -13.14 -2.38
CA LEU A 117 0.04 -12.78 -1.03
C LEU A 117 -0.92 -11.70 -0.55
N TRP A 118 -1.80 -12.05 0.39
CA TRP A 118 -2.81 -11.13 0.92
C TRP A 118 -2.47 -10.73 2.36
N VAL A 119 -2.27 -9.42 2.56
CA VAL A 119 -2.12 -8.83 3.89
C VAL A 119 -3.49 -8.49 4.46
N ILE A 120 -3.90 -9.22 5.50
CA ILE A 120 -5.15 -8.98 6.24
C ILE A 120 -4.80 -8.65 7.68
N ARG A 121 -4.93 -7.37 8.04
CA ARG A 121 -4.60 -6.91 9.39
C ARG A 121 -5.67 -7.30 10.39
N GLU A 122 -5.26 -7.47 11.65
CA GLU A 122 -6.18 -7.53 12.78
C GLU A 122 -7.00 -6.23 12.88
N GLY A 123 -8.26 -6.34 13.31
CA GLY A 123 -9.15 -5.21 13.54
C GLY A 123 -8.69 -4.37 14.73
N GLN A 124 -9.28 -3.18 14.89
CA GLN A 124 -8.89 -2.24 15.96
C GLN A 124 -9.00 -2.82 17.37
N ASP A 125 -9.89 -3.80 17.56
CA ASP A 125 -10.11 -4.49 18.84
C ASP A 125 -9.33 -5.82 18.97
N GLY A 126 -8.40 -6.11 18.05
CA GLY A 126 -7.68 -7.39 17.99
C GLY A 126 -8.46 -8.52 17.32
N ASP A 127 -9.59 -8.20 16.68
CA ASP A 127 -10.38 -9.11 15.87
C ASP A 127 -9.53 -9.70 14.74
N GLN A 128 -9.51 -11.03 14.61
CA GLN A 128 -8.89 -11.70 13.46
C GLN A 128 -9.77 -11.50 12.22
N MET A 129 -9.48 -10.46 11.43
CA MET A 129 -10.29 -10.10 10.27
C MET A 129 -10.29 -11.18 9.19
N GLU A 130 -9.25 -12.02 9.14
CA GLU A 130 -9.21 -13.20 8.28
C GLU A 130 -10.31 -14.22 8.61
N ASP A 131 -10.77 -14.31 9.86
CA ASP A 131 -11.86 -15.22 10.24
C ASP A 131 -13.23 -14.78 9.70
N LYS A 132 -13.32 -13.53 9.24
CA LYS A 132 -14.52 -13.00 8.56
C LYS A 132 -14.57 -13.43 7.08
N LEU A 133 -13.53 -14.07 6.56
CA LEU A 133 -13.53 -14.66 5.22
C LEU A 133 -14.24 -16.02 5.23
N SER A 134 -15.39 -16.10 4.56
CA SER A 134 -16.13 -17.36 4.41
C SER A 134 -15.39 -18.44 3.60
N CYS A 135 -14.34 -18.05 2.85
CA CYS A 135 -13.53 -18.94 2.01
C CYS A 135 -12.06 -19.06 2.49
N LYS A 136 -11.79 -18.76 3.78
CA LYS A 136 -10.45 -18.76 4.36
C LYS A 136 -9.72 -20.09 4.13
N GLU A 137 -10.38 -21.21 4.42
CA GLU A 137 -9.77 -22.54 4.32
C GLU A 137 -9.37 -22.90 2.88
N GLU A 138 -10.19 -22.53 1.89
CA GLU A 138 -9.86 -22.73 0.48
C GLU A 138 -8.71 -21.84 0.02
N LEU A 139 -8.68 -20.58 0.49
CA LEU A 139 -7.63 -19.62 0.17
C LEU A 139 -6.27 -20.03 0.76
N GLU A 140 -6.24 -20.48 2.02
CA GLU A 140 -5.01 -20.92 2.70
C GLU A 140 -4.43 -22.22 2.13
N LYS A 141 -5.28 -23.07 1.52
CA LYS A 141 -4.82 -24.27 0.81
C LYS A 141 -4.11 -23.93 -0.50
N GLN A 142 -4.45 -22.81 -1.11
CA GLN A 142 -3.88 -22.39 -2.38
C GLN A 142 -2.64 -21.53 -2.17
N GLU A 143 -2.69 -20.52 -1.30
CA GLU A 143 -1.66 -19.46 -1.28
C GLU A 143 -1.41 -18.87 0.14
N LYS A 144 -0.91 -17.62 0.23
CA LYS A 144 -0.37 -17.05 1.48
C LYS A 144 -1.19 -15.86 1.99
N ILE A 145 -1.72 -15.98 3.20
CA ILE A 145 -2.32 -14.88 3.97
C ILE A 145 -1.39 -14.55 5.14
N VAL A 146 -1.17 -13.25 5.40
CA VAL A 146 -0.34 -12.77 6.50
C VAL A 146 -0.97 -11.54 7.16
N SER A 147 -0.73 -11.33 8.45
CA SER A 147 -1.19 -10.13 9.15
C SER A 147 -0.32 -8.90 8.88
N TRP A 148 0.93 -9.13 8.47
CA TRP A 148 1.89 -8.08 8.14
C TRP A 148 2.99 -8.59 7.21
N CYS A 149 3.50 -7.71 6.34
CA CYS A 149 4.72 -7.92 5.57
C CYS A 149 5.46 -6.60 5.35
N SER A 150 6.74 -6.69 4.96
CA SER A 150 7.50 -5.59 4.40
C SER A 150 7.00 -5.30 2.99
N GLN A 151 6.09 -4.32 2.86
CA GLN A 151 5.44 -3.99 1.59
C GLN A 151 6.47 -3.70 0.49
N VAL A 152 7.52 -2.92 0.79
CA VAL A 152 8.54 -2.57 -0.21
C VAL A 152 9.35 -3.79 -0.66
N GLU A 153 9.66 -4.72 0.25
CA GLU A 153 10.37 -5.96 -0.09
C GLU A 153 9.51 -6.86 -0.99
N VAL A 154 8.21 -6.97 -0.71
CA VAL A 154 7.26 -7.69 -1.55
C VAL A 154 7.15 -7.04 -2.93
N LEU A 155 6.97 -5.71 -2.99
CA LEU A 155 6.83 -4.98 -4.25
C LEU A 155 8.08 -5.04 -5.15
N LYS A 156 9.27 -5.28 -4.57
CA LYS A 156 10.53 -5.50 -5.29
C LYS A 156 10.76 -6.95 -5.69
N HIS A 157 10.00 -7.88 -5.14
CA HIS A 157 10.24 -9.30 -5.34
C HIS A 157 9.90 -9.73 -6.77
N HIS A 158 10.79 -10.46 -7.43
CA HIS A 158 10.66 -10.81 -8.86
C HIS A 158 9.38 -11.60 -9.20
N SER A 159 8.82 -12.32 -8.22
CA SER A 159 7.61 -13.12 -8.41
C SER A 159 6.34 -12.28 -8.37
N VAL A 160 6.36 -11.05 -7.88
CA VAL A 160 5.18 -10.18 -7.83
C VAL A 160 4.97 -9.51 -9.18
N GLY A 161 3.79 -9.72 -9.78
CA GLY A 161 3.41 -9.17 -11.08
C GLY A 161 2.34 -8.08 -11.03
N CYS A 162 1.56 -8.02 -9.95
CA CYS A 162 0.47 -7.05 -9.79
C CYS A 162 0.27 -6.68 -8.33
N PHE A 163 -0.11 -5.43 -8.06
CA PHE A 163 -0.51 -4.94 -6.75
C PHE A 163 -1.96 -4.45 -6.72
N LEU A 164 -2.80 -5.18 -6.00
CA LEU A 164 -4.17 -4.78 -5.67
C LEU A 164 -4.17 -3.94 -4.39
N THR A 165 -4.55 -2.67 -4.50
CA THR A 165 -4.49 -1.75 -3.38
C THR A 165 -5.59 -0.70 -3.41
N HIS A 166 -5.85 -0.09 -2.25
CA HIS A 166 -6.73 1.09 -2.12
C HIS A 166 -6.12 2.38 -2.69
N CYS A 167 -4.90 2.34 -3.24
CA CYS A 167 -4.18 3.51 -3.75
C CYS A 167 -3.95 4.61 -2.72
N GLY A 168 -3.65 4.23 -1.48
CA GLY A 168 -3.04 5.15 -0.53
C GLY A 168 -1.76 5.76 -1.12
N TRP A 169 -1.50 7.03 -0.81
CA TRP A 169 -0.45 7.78 -1.48
C TRP A 169 0.95 7.15 -1.33
N ASN A 170 1.26 6.59 -0.15
CA ASN A 170 2.52 5.88 0.07
C ASN A 170 2.61 4.59 -0.78
N SER A 171 1.56 3.75 -0.77
CA SER A 171 1.49 2.53 -1.60
C SER A 171 1.64 2.83 -3.09
N THR A 172 1.09 3.97 -3.55
CA THR A 172 1.20 4.42 -4.94
C THR A 172 2.64 4.80 -5.29
N LEU A 173 3.29 5.61 -4.47
CA LEU A 173 4.68 6.01 -4.71
C LEU A 173 5.65 4.82 -4.62
N GLU A 174 5.42 3.90 -3.69
CA GLU A 174 6.20 2.66 -3.57
C GLU A 174 6.07 1.81 -4.84
N SER A 175 4.86 1.62 -5.38
CA SER A 175 4.65 0.86 -6.62
C SER A 175 5.28 1.54 -7.85
N ILE A 176 5.19 2.87 -7.95
CA ILE A 176 5.88 3.65 -8.99
C ILE A 176 7.39 3.45 -8.86
N GLY A 177 7.93 3.51 -7.65
CA GLY A 177 9.36 3.31 -7.37
C GLY A 177 9.88 1.91 -7.73
N THR A 178 9.01 0.90 -7.75
CA THR A 178 9.37 -0.49 -8.12
C THR A 178 8.96 -0.88 -9.55
N ASN A 179 8.37 0.04 -10.32
CA ASN A 179 7.83 -0.20 -11.68
C ASN A 179 6.76 -1.32 -11.74
N LEU A 180 6.01 -1.53 -10.67
CA LEU A 180 4.96 -2.55 -10.62
C LEU A 180 3.60 -1.97 -11.05
N GLY A 181 2.86 -2.74 -11.87
CA GLY A 181 1.49 -2.40 -12.26
C GLY A 181 0.52 -2.50 -11.07
N MET A 182 -0.34 -1.48 -10.92
CA MET A 182 -1.36 -1.40 -9.88
C MET A 182 -2.75 -1.68 -10.44
N SER A 183 -3.62 -2.28 -9.63
CA SER A 183 -5.06 -2.41 -9.90
C SER A 183 -5.86 -1.87 -8.72
N THR A 184 -6.99 -1.22 -9.01
CA THR A 184 -7.93 -0.67 -8.03
C THR A 184 -9.31 -1.27 -8.20
N LEU A 185 -10.04 -1.42 -7.09
CA LEU A 185 -11.45 -1.77 -7.09
C LEU A 185 -12.24 -0.46 -7.10
N GLU A 186 -12.80 -0.08 -8.26
CA GLU A 186 -13.80 0.99 -8.39
C GLU A 186 -15.22 0.42 -8.29
#